data_AF-A0A2E8JV83-F1
#
_entry.id   AF-A0A2E8JV83-F1
#
_cell.length_a   1.000
_cell.length_b   1.000
_cell.length_c   1.000
_cell.angle_alpha   90.00
_cell.angle_beta   90.00
_cell.angle_gamma   90.00
#
_symmetry.space_group_name_H-M   'P 1'
#
loop_
_entity.id
_entity.type
_entity.pdbx_description
1 polymer ?
#
loop_
_entity_poly.entity_id
_entity_poly.type
_entity_poly.pdbx_seq_one_letter_code
_entity_poly.pdbx_strand_id
1 'polypeptide(L)'
;MWEELLLEAGLNEREVRSILILGSRPKMKASELAKELNTTRLDAYNSLSRLQEMGIVTATADRPMLFSSLRVNEAMEHIIQSRKQQLDRLVGGFEDLSQGITETDASYEKQRRDLDDPRFAVLKERTHIYNRLQKMANESEERLILLLGQFGILHLCRNPDALEAVNTAAVRGVVVQIITHLDGRTLRFFEKLDTSIEVRHSDELDSLGFVQDQSEVIQYLNIEDNPVGRGKEDAALIIESSPFSQAHLHLIDAIWEAAVPLETARARFTENQINDPLRLTIGEGSFLKNVSVALGFDGELPNEDTPFDPDAFFAAGKEVNEARKRLTEGKLSNLKVLGIDLGRMLRQIGNRVGREIAFSLRSIDNDIEFLDEMMDWWEHAGLGMLQYDVDPQFHVIVGLNHPPVSDPDALPMWEMDDGIIEGALSTRFTKDANIVIQRTEGEGTPDNLWHYLIHRHELKAIELVD
;
A
#
# COMPACT_ATOMS: atom_id res chain seq x y z
N MET A 1 -5.24 10.31 -33.40
CA MET A 1 -4.49 9.07 -33.74
C MET A 1 -3.28 9.34 -34.63
N TRP A 2 -3.42 9.70 -35.92
CA TRP A 2 -2.24 9.99 -36.78
C TRP A 2 -1.45 11.23 -36.33
N GLU A 3 -2.15 12.28 -35.89
CA GLU A 3 -1.52 13.50 -35.38
C GLU A 3 -0.61 13.23 -34.17
N GLU A 4 -1.12 12.49 -33.17
CA GLU A 4 -0.37 12.14 -31.97
C GLU A 4 0.87 11.29 -32.31
N LEU A 5 0.74 10.33 -33.20
CA LEU A 5 1.88 9.50 -33.64
C LEU A 5 2.95 10.32 -34.35
N LEU A 6 2.58 11.29 -35.19
CA LEU A 6 3.54 12.17 -35.87
C LEU A 6 4.22 13.13 -34.87
N LEU A 7 3.50 13.59 -33.85
CA LEU A 7 4.09 14.38 -32.76
C LEU A 7 5.10 13.53 -31.95
N GLU A 8 4.73 12.30 -31.59
CA GLU A 8 5.63 11.36 -30.90
C GLU A 8 6.86 10.99 -31.76
N ALA A 9 6.72 10.98 -33.10
CA ALA A 9 7.84 10.75 -34.03
C ALA A 9 8.82 11.94 -34.14
N GLY A 10 8.55 13.06 -33.45
CA GLY A 10 9.42 14.21 -33.33
C GLY A 10 9.15 15.33 -34.34
N LEU A 11 7.95 15.37 -34.94
CA LEU A 11 7.49 16.51 -35.72
C LEU A 11 6.78 17.53 -34.83
N ASN A 12 6.87 18.80 -35.19
CA ASN A 12 6.08 19.84 -34.52
C ASN A 12 4.66 19.94 -35.10
N GLU A 13 3.76 20.60 -34.37
CA GLU A 13 2.34 20.71 -34.73
C GLU A 13 2.08 21.34 -36.11
N ARG A 14 2.96 22.22 -36.59
CA ARG A 14 2.84 22.83 -37.93
C ARG A 14 3.26 21.85 -39.02
N GLU A 15 4.30 21.08 -38.79
CA GLU A 15 4.75 20.03 -39.70
C GLU A 15 3.70 18.92 -39.83
N VAL A 16 3.13 18.48 -38.71
CA VAL A 16 2.04 17.48 -38.69
C VAL A 16 0.86 17.97 -39.52
N ARG A 17 0.37 19.19 -39.26
CA ARG A 17 -0.73 19.76 -40.04
C ARG A 17 -0.38 19.96 -41.51
N SER A 18 0.88 20.30 -41.83
CA SER A 18 1.35 20.42 -43.21
C SER A 18 1.27 19.09 -43.97
N ILE A 19 1.67 17.98 -43.34
CA ILE A 19 1.58 16.63 -43.91
C ILE A 19 0.12 16.26 -44.15
N LEU A 20 -0.78 16.53 -43.19
CA LEU A 20 -2.21 16.20 -43.33
C LEU A 20 -2.87 16.96 -44.48
N ILE A 21 -2.61 18.27 -44.57
CA ILE A 21 -3.16 19.12 -45.63
C ILE A 21 -2.63 18.68 -47.00
N LEU A 22 -1.31 18.54 -47.15
CA LEU A 22 -0.69 18.14 -48.42
C LEU A 22 -0.96 16.68 -48.79
N GLY A 23 -1.19 15.81 -47.81
CA GLY A 23 -1.61 14.42 -48.06
C GLY A 23 -3.03 14.34 -48.65
N SER A 24 -3.89 15.31 -48.35
CA SER A 24 -5.24 15.42 -48.92
C SER A 24 -5.30 16.18 -50.25
N ARG A 25 -4.29 17.03 -50.54
CA ARG A 25 -4.23 17.85 -51.75
C ARG A 25 -2.87 17.72 -52.45
N PRO A 26 -2.82 17.19 -53.68
CA PRO A 26 -1.57 16.72 -54.28
C PRO A 26 -0.58 17.82 -54.65
N LYS A 27 -1.00 19.09 -54.81
CA LYS A 27 -0.10 20.21 -55.17
C LYS A 27 -0.60 21.51 -54.57
N MET A 28 0.23 22.20 -53.80
CA MET A 28 -0.14 23.46 -53.17
C MET A 28 1.03 24.43 -53.05
N LYS A 29 0.77 25.74 -53.14
CA LYS A 29 1.83 26.76 -52.93
C LYS A 29 2.07 26.96 -51.44
N ALA A 30 3.29 27.33 -51.05
CA ALA A 30 3.59 27.68 -49.66
C ALA A 30 2.68 28.80 -49.12
N SER A 31 2.28 29.76 -49.97
CA SER A 31 1.35 30.83 -49.58
C SER A 31 -0.08 30.35 -49.33
N GLU A 32 -0.50 29.27 -49.98
CA GLU A 32 -1.81 28.65 -49.78
C GLU A 32 -1.78 27.80 -48.51
N LEU A 33 -0.69 27.06 -48.29
CA LEU A 33 -0.47 26.31 -47.05
C LEU A 33 -0.47 27.23 -45.83
N ALA A 34 0.24 28.37 -45.91
CA ALA A 34 0.27 29.35 -44.84
C ALA A 34 -1.12 29.86 -44.45
N LYS A 35 -2.01 30.03 -45.44
CA LYS A 35 -3.40 30.44 -45.20
C LYS A 35 -4.19 29.34 -44.49
N GLU A 36 -4.07 28.09 -44.90
CA GLU A 36 -4.78 26.99 -44.22
C GLU A 36 -4.26 26.71 -42.81
N LEU A 37 -2.96 26.88 -42.59
CA LEU A 37 -2.34 26.72 -41.28
C LEU A 37 -2.53 27.94 -40.35
N ASN A 38 -3.17 29.02 -40.82
CA ASN A 38 -3.25 30.30 -40.11
C ASN A 38 -1.88 30.77 -39.60
N THR A 39 -0.84 30.66 -40.42
CA THR A 39 0.54 31.00 -40.07
C THR A 39 1.18 31.96 -41.07
N THR A 40 2.40 32.42 -40.80
CA THR A 40 3.12 33.28 -41.73
C THR A 40 3.63 32.49 -42.94
N ARG A 41 3.83 33.16 -44.07
CA ARG A 41 4.47 32.51 -45.24
C ARG A 41 5.86 31.97 -44.91
N LEU A 42 6.60 32.68 -44.05
CA LEU A 42 7.94 32.29 -43.63
C LEU A 42 7.93 30.98 -42.83
N ASP A 43 7.00 30.86 -41.87
CA ASP A 43 6.84 29.66 -41.05
C ASP A 43 6.41 28.43 -41.87
N ALA A 44 5.54 28.64 -42.87
CA ALA A 44 5.15 27.58 -43.80
C ALA A 44 6.36 27.12 -44.63
N TYR A 45 7.21 28.04 -45.11
CA TYR A 45 8.44 27.67 -45.80
C TYR A 45 9.43 26.92 -44.91
N ASN A 46 9.61 27.33 -43.65
CA ASN A 46 10.49 26.64 -42.71
C ASN A 46 10.02 25.20 -42.46
N SER A 47 8.71 25.02 -42.26
CA SER A 47 8.11 23.69 -42.06
C SER A 47 8.27 22.82 -43.32
N LEU A 48 8.01 23.39 -44.51
CA LEU A 48 8.16 22.69 -45.79
C LEU A 48 9.63 22.33 -46.08
N SER A 49 10.58 23.22 -45.79
CA SER A 49 12.02 22.97 -45.98
C SER A 49 12.47 21.79 -45.14
N ARG A 50 12.10 21.78 -43.85
CA ARG A 50 12.45 20.67 -42.95
C ARG A 50 11.78 19.37 -43.37
N LEU A 51 10.50 19.40 -43.76
CA LEU A 51 9.81 18.21 -44.29
C LEU A 51 10.42 17.71 -45.61
N GLN A 52 10.97 18.61 -46.43
CA GLN A 52 11.67 18.26 -47.65
C GLN A 52 13.06 17.66 -47.38
N GLU A 53 13.81 18.21 -46.42
CA GLU A 53 15.07 17.63 -45.94
C GLU A 53 14.86 16.22 -45.35
N MET A 54 13.72 16.00 -44.70
CA MET A 54 13.29 14.68 -44.23
C MET A 54 12.80 13.74 -45.34
N GLY A 55 12.69 14.21 -46.59
CA GLY A 55 12.21 13.43 -47.73
C GLY A 55 10.69 13.18 -47.77
N ILE A 56 9.92 13.83 -46.89
CA ILE A 56 8.46 13.66 -46.79
C ILE A 56 7.74 14.52 -47.82
N VAL A 57 8.26 15.72 -48.07
CA VAL A 57 7.71 16.69 -49.01
C VAL A 57 8.63 16.84 -50.21
N THR A 58 8.05 16.95 -51.40
CA THR A 58 8.75 17.27 -52.65
C THR A 58 8.27 18.60 -53.20
N ALA A 59 9.15 19.32 -53.90
CA ALA A 59 8.85 20.61 -54.50
C ALA A 59 9.12 20.59 -56.01
N THR A 60 8.26 21.23 -56.80
CA THR A 60 8.51 21.41 -58.23
C THR A 60 9.53 22.53 -58.48
N ALA A 61 10.26 22.44 -59.59
CA ALA A 61 11.19 23.47 -60.04
C ALA A 61 10.50 24.69 -60.69
N ASP A 62 9.18 24.67 -60.83
CA ASP A 62 8.39 25.74 -61.43
C ASP A 62 8.34 27.00 -60.55
N ARG A 63 8.02 28.13 -61.17
CA ARG A 63 7.73 29.39 -60.46
C ARG A 63 6.26 29.77 -60.67
N PRO A 64 5.42 29.80 -59.62
CA PRO A 64 5.74 29.53 -58.21
C PRO A 64 5.92 28.02 -57.92
N MET A 65 6.76 27.71 -56.92
CA MET A 65 7.00 26.34 -56.46
C MET A 65 5.71 25.72 -55.91
N LEU A 66 5.46 24.47 -56.29
CA LEU A 66 4.37 23.67 -55.76
C LEU A 66 4.94 22.54 -54.90
N PHE A 67 4.35 22.37 -53.72
CA PHE A 67 4.73 21.35 -52.76
C PHE A 67 3.71 20.22 -52.77
N SER A 68 4.20 19.00 -52.63
CA SER A 68 3.41 17.77 -52.48
C SER A 68 4.02 16.90 -51.39
N SER A 69 3.19 16.23 -50.60
CA SER A 69 3.63 15.34 -49.52
C SER A 69 3.34 13.88 -49.88
N LEU A 70 4.12 12.97 -49.33
CA LEU A 70 3.72 11.57 -49.16
C LEU A 70 2.37 11.50 -48.41
N ARG A 71 1.62 10.42 -48.61
CA ARG A 71 0.42 10.17 -47.82
C ARG A 71 0.80 9.98 -46.35
N VAL A 72 -0.13 10.26 -45.43
CA VAL A 72 0.13 10.22 -43.97
C VAL A 72 0.74 8.88 -43.53
N ASN A 73 0.25 7.77 -44.07
CA ASN A 73 0.77 6.43 -43.80
C ASN A 73 2.19 6.21 -44.35
N GLU A 74 2.46 6.66 -45.58
CA GLU A 74 3.79 6.56 -46.22
C GLU A 74 4.81 7.48 -45.54
N ALA A 75 4.40 8.68 -45.14
CA ALA A 75 5.21 9.61 -44.37
C ALA A 75 5.61 9.00 -43.03
N MET A 76 4.67 8.36 -42.33
CA MET A 76 4.94 7.66 -41.07
C MET A 76 5.94 6.50 -41.28
N GLU A 77 5.70 5.66 -42.28
CA GLU A 77 6.59 4.54 -42.61
C GLU A 77 8.01 5.02 -42.94
N HIS A 78 8.12 6.11 -43.70
CA HIS A 78 9.41 6.75 -44.03
C HIS A 78 10.12 7.27 -42.77
N ILE A 79 9.40 7.92 -41.86
CA ILE A 79 9.97 8.40 -40.59
C ILE A 79 10.46 7.22 -39.75
N ILE A 80 9.65 6.18 -39.58
CA ILE A 80 10.01 4.99 -38.82
C ILE A 80 11.27 4.34 -39.40
N GLN A 81 11.34 4.17 -40.72
CA GLN A 81 12.48 3.54 -41.37
C GLN A 81 13.76 4.38 -41.23
N SER A 82 13.65 5.70 -41.38
CA SER A 82 14.78 6.62 -41.18
C SER A 82 15.30 6.57 -39.75
N ARG A 83 14.40 6.54 -38.76
CA ARG A 83 14.75 6.41 -37.34
C ARG A 83 15.44 5.08 -37.02
N LYS A 84 14.94 3.96 -37.56
CA LYS A 84 15.61 2.66 -37.42
C LYS A 84 17.04 2.70 -37.96
N GLN A 85 17.25 3.23 -39.16
CA GLN A 85 18.61 3.37 -39.71
C GLN A 85 19.52 4.32 -38.91
N GLN A 86 18.96 5.35 -38.27
CA GLN A 86 19.72 6.21 -37.36
C GLN A 86 20.11 5.44 -36.08
N LEU A 87 19.18 4.67 -35.52
CA LEU A 87 19.42 3.84 -34.35
C LEU A 87 20.48 2.77 -34.65
N ASP A 88 20.36 2.05 -35.77
CA ASP A 88 21.34 1.03 -36.18
C ASP A 88 22.75 1.62 -36.30
N ARG A 89 22.87 2.85 -36.84
CA ARG A 89 24.15 3.58 -36.92
C ARG A 89 24.71 3.95 -35.55
N LEU A 90 23.86 4.37 -34.63
CA LEU A 90 24.26 4.71 -33.26
C LEU A 90 24.68 3.46 -32.47
N VAL A 91 23.92 2.37 -32.61
CA VAL A 91 24.24 1.08 -31.99
C VAL A 91 25.58 0.55 -32.52
N GLY A 92 25.77 0.50 -33.84
CA GLY A 92 27.05 0.07 -34.42
C GLY A 92 28.21 0.98 -34.00
N GLY A 93 28.01 2.30 -34.01
CA GLY A 93 29.04 3.23 -33.53
C GLY A 93 29.35 3.09 -32.04
N PHE A 94 28.36 2.74 -31.21
CA PHE A 94 28.56 2.45 -29.80
C PHE A 94 29.31 1.13 -29.60
N GLU A 95 28.98 0.07 -30.34
CA GLU A 95 29.72 -1.20 -30.33
C GLU A 95 31.18 -0.99 -30.71
N ASP A 96 31.45 -0.25 -31.79
CA ASP A 96 32.82 0.07 -32.24
C ASP A 96 33.62 0.87 -31.19
N LEU A 97 32.98 1.85 -30.54
CA LEU A 97 33.62 2.68 -29.51
C LEU A 97 33.79 1.93 -28.18
N SER A 98 32.81 1.11 -27.80
CA SER A 98 32.83 0.34 -26.55
C SER A 98 33.91 -0.75 -26.54
N GLN A 99 34.23 -1.33 -27.70
CA GLN A 99 35.38 -2.24 -27.85
C GLN A 99 36.74 -1.55 -27.57
N GLY A 100 36.80 -0.22 -27.67
CA GLY A 100 37.99 0.59 -27.38
C GLY A 100 38.11 1.10 -25.93
N ILE A 101 37.08 0.90 -25.09
CA ILE A 101 37.12 1.30 -23.68
C ILE A 101 38.00 0.30 -22.92
N THR A 102 39.18 0.73 -22.51
CA THR A 102 40.12 -0.11 -21.75
C THR A 102 39.73 -0.18 -20.27
N GLU A 103 40.18 -1.23 -19.57
CA GLU A 103 39.96 -1.48 -18.13
C GLU A 103 40.26 -0.27 -17.22
N THR A 104 41.07 0.68 -17.68
CA THR A 104 41.37 1.94 -17.00
C THR A 104 40.13 2.78 -16.70
N ASP A 105 39.16 2.85 -17.61
CA ASP A 105 37.92 3.62 -17.40
C ASP A 105 36.92 2.89 -16.49
N ALA A 106 36.89 1.55 -16.56
CA ALA A 106 36.12 0.73 -15.64
C ALA A 106 36.61 0.88 -14.18
N SER A 107 37.92 1.08 -13.99
CA SER A 107 38.49 1.37 -12.67
C SER A 107 38.11 2.76 -12.14
N TYR A 108 37.96 3.75 -13.02
CA TYR A 108 37.54 5.11 -12.68
C TYR A 108 36.05 5.18 -12.31
N GLU A 109 35.19 4.49 -13.07
CA GLU A 109 33.76 4.30 -12.75
C GLU A 109 33.54 3.51 -11.46
N LYS A 110 34.39 2.52 -11.16
CA LYS A 110 34.35 1.77 -9.91
C LYS A 110 34.76 2.63 -8.72
N GLN A 111 35.83 3.41 -8.84
CA GLN A 111 36.22 4.42 -7.84
C GLN A 111 35.13 5.48 -7.60
N ARG A 112 34.36 5.85 -8.63
CA ARG A 112 33.23 6.77 -8.51
C ARG A 112 31.99 6.16 -7.84
N ARG A 113 31.83 4.84 -7.91
CA ARG A 113 30.77 4.08 -7.22
C ARG A 113 31.14 3.74 -5.77
N ASP A 114 32.43 3.59 -5.47
CA ASP A 114 32.94 3.36 -4.11
C ASP A 114 33.00 4.64 -3.25
N LEU A 115 32.82 5.82 -3.86
CA LEU A 115 32.51 7.04 -3.12
C LEU A 115 31.05 6.92 -2.65
N ASP A 116 30.88 6.54 -1.38
CA ASP A 116 29.61 6.32 -0.65
C ASP A 116 28.78 7.61 -0.45
N ASP A 117 28.86 8.53 -1.41
CA ASP A 117 28.11 9.77 -1.42
C ASP A 117 26.65 9.49 -1.83
N PRO A 118 25.66 9.91 -1.02
CA PRO A 118 24.26 9.77 -1.35
C PRO A 118 23.92 10.43 -2.71
N ARG A 119 23.30 9.68 -3.62
CA ARG A 119 22.86 10.19 -4.93
C ARG A 119 21.34 10.24 -5.02
N PHE A 120 20.84 11.30 -5.64
CA PHE A 120 19.41 11.55 -5.82
C PHE A 120 19.13 11.90 -7.27
N ALA A 121 18.09 11.30 -7.84
CA ALA A 121 17.63 11.61 -9.19
C ALA A 121 16.11 11.54 -9.28
N VAL A 122 15.50 12.35 -10.15
CA VAL A 122 14.06 12.29 -10.41
C VAL A 122 13.82 11.58 -11.74
N LEU A 123 13.10 10.46 -11.69
CA LEU A 123 12.56 9.80 -12.87
C LEU A 123 11.17 10.36 -13.17
N LYS A 124 10.94 10.65 -14.44
CA LYS A 124 9.63 11.02 -14.97
C LYS A 124 9.14 9.93 -15.91
N GLU A 125 7.83 9.80 -15.98
CA GLU A 125 7.11 8.80 -16.76
C GLU A 125 7.25 7.37 -16.22
N ARG A 126 6.13 6.65 -16.24
CA ARG A 126 6.03 5.28 -15.73
C ARG A 126 7.04 4.33 -16.40
N THR A 127 7.23 4.44 -17.71
CA THR A 127 8.16 3.56 -18.45
C THR A 127 9.57 3.63 -17.88
N HIS A 128 10.09 4.82 -17.57
CA HIS A 128 11.44 4.96 -17.01
C HIS A 128 11.54 4.40 -15.58
N ILE A 129 10.49 4.59 -14.78
CA ILE A 129 10.41 4.05 -13.41
C ILE A 129 10.45 2.52 -13.42
N TYR A 130 9.68 1.87 -14.30
CA TYR A 130 9.67 0.42 -14.42
C TYR A 130 10.93 -0.14 -15.10
N ASN A 131 11.57 0.59 -16.01
CA ASN A 131 12.89 0.21 -16.52
C ASN A 131 13.95 0.23 -15.40
N ARG A 132 13.87 1.17 -14.45
CA ARG A 132 14.75 1.17 -13.27
C ARG A 132 14.43 0.01 -12.33
N LEU A 133 13.15 -0.30 -12.09
CA LEU A 133 12.74 -1.50 -11.35
C LEU A 133 13.27 -2.78 -12.00
N GLN A 134 13.20 -2.91 -13.33
CA GLN A 134 13.76 -4.05 -14.04
C GLN A 134 15.25 -4.20 -13.76
N LYS A 135 16.00 -3.09 -13.81
CA LYS A 135 17.42 -3.08 -13.48
C LYS A 135 17.66 -3.47 -12.01
N MET A 136 16.90 -2.91 -11.06
CA MET A 136 16.98 -3.26 -9.65
C MET A 136 16.73 -4.75 -9.40
N ALA A 137 15.71 -5.32 -10.04
CA ALA A 137 15.41 -6.75 -9.91
C ALA A 137 16.53 -7.63 -10.49
N ASN A 138 17.13 -7.23 -11.61
CA ASN A 138 18.25 -7.96 -12.20
C ASN A 138 19.52 -7.90 -11.32
N GLU A 139 19.77 -6.77 -10.67
CA GLU A 139 20.96 -6.52 -9.85
C GLU A 139 20.79 -6.94 -8.37
N SER A 140 19.58 -7.21 -7.90
CA SER A 140 19.32 -7.56 -6.49
C SER A 140 19.96 -8.89 -6.08
N GLU A 141 20.62 -8.90 -4.94
CA GLU A 141 21.31 -10.09 -4.41
C GLU A 141 20.56 -10.74 -3.24
N GLU A 142 19.90 -9.95 -2.40
CA GLU A 142 19.31 -10.44 -1.14
C GLU A 142 17.78 -10.25 -1.10
N ARG A 143 17.31 -9.01 -1.29
CA ARG A 143 15.93 -8.63 -1.04
C ARG A 143 15.44 -7.57 -2.02
N LEU A 144 14.25 -7.79 -2.57
CA LEU A 144 13.56 -6.82 -3.42
C LEU A 144 12.14 -6.60 -2.87
N ILE A 145 11.81 -5.36 -2.51
CA ILE A 145 10.52 -5.02 -1.92
C ILE A 145 9.76 -4.06 -2.82
N LEU A 146 8.50 -4.36 -3.10
CA LEU A 146 7.60 -3.52 -3.88
C LEU A 146 6.44 -3.04 -3.00
N LEU A 147 6.33 -1.73 -2.82
CA LEU A 147 5.22 -1.05 -2.17
C LEU A 147 4.26 -0.54 -3.25
N LEU A 148 3.14 -1.24 -3.44
CA LEU A 148 2.22 -1.00 -4.56
C LEU A 148 0.87 -0.45 -4.08
N GLY A 149 0.39 0.63 -4.69
CA GLY A 149 -0.99 1.07 -4.49
C GLY A 149 -2.02 0.10 -5.11
N GLN A 150 -3.31 0.45 -5.01
CA GLN A 150 -4.44 -0.36 -5.50
C GLN A 150 -4.28 -0.89 -6.94
N PHE A 151 -3.69 -0.07 -7.81
CA PHE A 151 -3.46 -0.37 -9.22
C PHE A 151 -1.98 -0.65 -9.55
N GLY A 152 -1.09 -0.66 -8.57
CA GLY A 152 0.35 -0.85 -8.80
C GLY A 152 0.65 -2.21 -9.45
N ILE A 153 -0.06 -3.28 -9.06
CA ILE A 153 0.08 -4.60 -9.69
C ILE A 153 -0.34 -4.60 -11.16
N LEU A 154 -1.38 -3.82 -11.52
CA LEU A 154 -1.80 -3.64 -12.91
C LEU A 154 -0.71 -2.94 -13.71
N HIS A 155 -0.08 -1.90 -13.13
CA HIS A 155 1.01 -1.17 -13.77
C HIS A 155 2.24 -2.06 -13.98
N LEU A 156 2.60 -2.89 -13.00
CA LEU A 156 3.65 -3.91 -13.15
C LEU A 156 3.31 -4.89 -14.27
N CYS A 157 2.08 -5.41 -14.30
CA CYS A 157 1.63 -6.35 -15.33
C CYS A 157 1.55 -5.76 -16.75
N ARG A 158 1.54 -4.43 -16.89
CA ARG A 158 1.61 -3.72 -18.17
C ARG A 158 3.03 -3.46 -18.65
N ASN A 159 4.03 -3.71 -17.80
CA ASN A 159 5.45 -3.63 -18.12
C ASN A 159 6.03 -5.06 -18.04
N PRO A 160 5.88 -5.87 -19.11
CA PRO A 160 6.21 -7.29 -19.09
C PRO A 160 7.68 -7.55 -18.73
N ASP A 161 8.59 -6.71 -19.22
CA ASP A 161 10.03 -6.85 -18.96
C ASP A 161 10.37 -6.67 -17.47
N ALA A 162 9.69 -5.75 -16.78
CA ALA A 162 9.86 -5.54 -15.34
C ALA A 162 9.23 -6.67 -14.53
N LEU A 163 8.03 -7.13 -14.92
CA LEU A 163 7.38 -8.29 -14.28
C LEU A 163 8.24 -9.56 -14.40
N GLU A 164 8.78 -9.82 -15.59
CA GLU A 164 9.65 -10.96 -15.84
C GLU A 164 10.93 -10.88 -15.01
N ALA A 165 11.55 -9.70 -14.90
CA ALA A 165 12.73 -9.51 -14.06
C ALA A 165 12.44 -9.75 -12.58
N VAL A 166 11.30 -9.28 -12.06
CA VAL A 166 10.88 -9.53 -10.67
C VAL A 166 10.65 -11.02 -10.42
N ASN A 167 9.93 -11.71 -11.31
CA ASN A 167 9.73 -13.15 -11.21
C ASN A 167 11.06 -13.92 -11.28
N THR A 168 11.96 -13.52 -12.18
CA THR A 168 13.27 -14.15 -12.36
C THR A 168 14.16 -13.94 -11.12
N ALA A 169 14.10 -12.77 -10.48
CA ALA A 169 14.80 -12.49 -9.23
C ALA A 169 14.33 -13.45 -8.12
N ALA A 170 13.01 -13.65 -8.01
CA ALA A 170 12.44 -14.58 -7.04
C ALA A 170 12.92 -16.03 -7.28
N VAL A 171 12.94 -16.48 -8.53
CA VAL A 171 13.45 -17.81 -8.93
C VAL A 171 14.96 -17.95 -8.68
N ARG A 172 15.73 -16.86 -8.80
CA ARG A 172 17.17 -16.80 -8.47
C ARG A 172 17.44 -16.99 -6.97
N GLY A 173 16.40 -16.86 -6.13
CA GLY A 173 16.50 -16.99 -4.67
C GLY A 173 16.55 -15.65 -3.93
N VAL A 174 16.31 -14.53 -4.62
CA VAL A 174 16.12 -13.22 -3.98
C VAL A 174 14.81 -13.24 -3.21
N VAL A 175 14.81 -12.70 -1.98
CA VAL A 175 13.58 -12.55 -1.18
C VAL A 175 12.75 -11.41 -1.77
N VAL A 176 11.76 -11.75 -2.59
CA VAL A 176 10.85 -10.78 -3.21
C VAL A 176 9.57 -10.66 -2.40
N GLN A 177 9.30 -9.44 -1.93
CA GLN A 177 8.16 -9.13 -1.08
C GLN A 177 7.33 -7.99 -1.68
N ILE A 178 6.01 -8.14 -1.66
CA ILE A 178 5.09 -7.13 -2.16
C ILE A 178 4.12 -6.75 -1.05
N ILE A 179 4.09 -5.48 -0.66
CA ILE A 179 3.06 -4.91 0.21
C ILE A 179 2.15 -4.07 -0.66
N THR A 180 0.85 -4.29 -0.56
CA THR A 180 -0.11 -3.61 -1.43
C THR A 180 -1.46 -3.34 -0.77
N HIS A 181 -2.17 -2.34 -1.29
CA HIS A 181 -3.57 -2.16 -0.98
C HIS A 181 -4.40 -3.00 -1.97
N LEU A 182 -5.04 -4.08 -1.52
CA LEU A 182 -5.77 -4.97 -2.42
C LEU A 182 -7.09 -4.33 -2.88
N ASP A 183 -7.46 -4.58 -4.13
CA ASP A 183 -8.73 -4.16 -4.71
C ASP A 183 -9.30 -5.31 -5.55
N GLY A 184 -10.60 -5.57 -5.42
CA GLY A 184 -11.27 -6.66 -6.14
C GLY A 184 -11.08 -6.62 -7.66
N ARG A 185 -10.87 -5.43 -8.25
CA ARG A 185 -10.63 -5.24 -9.69
C ARG A 185 -9.24 -5.71 -10.14
N THR A 186 -8.27 -5.73 -9.22
CA THR A 186 -6.86 -6.00 -9.52
C THR A 186 -6.37 -7.36 -9.00
N LEU A 187 -7.15 -8.07 -8.19
CA LEU A 187 -6.80 -9.39 -7.62
C LEU A 187 -6.26 -10.40 -8.64
N ARG A 188 -6.87 -10.49 -9.83
CA ARG A 188 -6.44 -11.43 -10.88
C ARG A 188 -5.01 -11.20 -11.40
N PHE A 189 -4.45 -10.00 -11.21
CA PHE A 189 -3.11 -9.71 -11.70
C PHE A 189 -2.01 -10.31 -10.82
N PHE A 190 -2.31 -10.60 -9.54
CA PHE A 190 -1.38 -11.29 -8.66
C PHE A 190 -1.13 -12.75 -9.08
N GLU A 191 -2.04 -13.37 -9.85
CA GLU A 191 -1.85 -14.72 -10.43
C GLU A 191 -0.69 -14.79 -11.44
N LYS A 192 -0.17 -13.64 -11.90
CA LYS A 192 0.98 -13.58 -12.82
C LYS A 192 2.34 -13.55 -12.11
N LEU A 193 2.35 -13.44 -10.79
CA LEU A 193 3.56 -13.48 -9.99
C LEU A 193 4.02 -14.92 -9.80
N ASP A 194 5.33 -15.11 -9.62
CA ASP A 194 5.84 -16.42 -9.23
C ASP A 194 5.36 -16.81 -7.82
N THR A 195 5.16 -18.10 -7.60
CA THR A 195 4.72 -18.68 -6.32
C THR A 195 5.65 -18.39 -5.14
N SER A 196 6.93 -18.10 -5.38
CA SER A 196 7.89 -17.75 -4.32
C SER A 196 7.79 -16.29 -3.86
N ILE A 197 7.02 -15.45 -4.54
CA ILE A 197 6.83 -14.05 -4.17
C ILE A 197 5.80 -13.94 -3.06
N GLU A 198 6.21 -13.37 -1.92
CA GLU A 198 5.29 -13.13 -0.82
C GLU A 198 4.51 -11.83 -1.04
N VAL A 199 3.18 -11.91 -0.98
CA VAL A 199 2.29 -10.76 -1.13
C VAL A 199 1.49 -10.56 0.14
N ARG A 200 1.50 -9.34 0.68
CA ARG A 200 0.71 -8.94 1.84
C ARG A 200 -0.11 -7.67 1.55
N HIS A 201 -1.26 -7.59 2.20
CA HIS A 201 -2.18 -6.48 2.17
C HIS A 201 -1.96 -5.55 3.37
N SER A 202 -1.88 -4.25 3.11
CA SER A 202 -1.95 -3.20 4.13
C SER A 202 -2.92 -2.10 3.69
N ASP A 203 -3.71 -1.59 4.63
CA ASP A 203 -4.53 -0.38 4.44
C ASP A 203 -3.70 0.89 4.64
N GLU A 204 -2.60 0.80 5.39
CA GLU A 204 -1.69 1.90 5.73
C GLU A 204 -0.46 1.86 4.79
N LEU A 205 -0.59 2.48 3.62
CA LEU A 205 0.46 2.58 2.60
C LEU A 205 0.55 4.02 2.07
N ASP A 206 1.17 4.90 2.85
CA ASP A 206 1.34 6.31 2.47
C ASP A 206 2.53 6.53 1.53
N SER A 207 3.52 5.61 1.56
CA SER A 207 4.70 5.66 0.71
C SER A 207 4.72 4.46 -0.23
N LEU A 208 4.67 4.74 -1.54
CA LEU A 208 4.74 3.74 -2.59
C LEU A 208 6.09 3.80 -3.29
N GLY A 209 6.56 2.67 -3.80
CA GLY A 209 7.90 2.59 -4.35
C GLY A 209 8.50 1.20 -4.37
N PHE A 210 9.81 1.15 -4.58
CA PHE A 210 10.61 -0.06 -4.65
C PHE A 210 11.87 0.08 -3.82
N VAL A 211 12.32 -1.01 -3.21
CA VAL A 211 13.58 -1.06 -2.45
C VAL A 211 14.37 -2.26 -2.90
N GLN A 212 15.65 -2.05 -3.21
CA GLN A 212 16.60 -3.10 -3.52
C GLN A 212 17.67 -3.16 -2.43
N ASP A 213 17.78 -4.35 -1.83
CA ASP A 213 18.77 -4.70 -0.83
C ASP A 213 18.88 -3.60 0.23
N GLN A 214 20.08 -3.09 0.51
CA GLN A 214 20.31 -1.94 1.39
C GLN A 214 20.98 -0.78 0.65
N SER A 215 20.73 -0.64 -0.66
CA SER A 215 21.48 0.29 -1.51
C SER A 215 20.61 1.33 -2.21
N GLU A 216 19.44 0.94 -2.71
CA GLU A 216 18.63 1.80 -3.59
C GLU A 216 17.16 1.78 -3.22
N VAL A 217 16.56 2.97 -3.16
CA VAL A 217 15.13 3.19 -2.95
C VAL A 217 14.58 4.03 -4.09
N ILE A 218 13.45 3.62 -4.64
CA ILE A 218 12.62 4.42 -5.54
C ILE A 218 11.35 4.76 -4.80
N GLN A 219 11.06 6.04 -4.62
CA GLN A 219 9.84 6.52 -3.98
C GLN A 219 8.99 7.33 -4.96
N TYR A 220 7.72 6.99 -5.11
CA TYR A 220 6.82 7.77 -5.94
C TYR A 220 6.58 9.15 -5.33
N LEU A 221 6.71 10.19 -6.16
CA LEU A 221 6.34 11.58 -5.84
C LEU A 221 4.94 11.90 -6.34
N ASN A 222 4.60 11.35 -7.51
CA ASN A 222 3.30 11.50 -8.14
C ASN A 222 2.96 10.24 -8.93
N ILE A 223 1.70 9.82 -8.85
CA ILE A 223 1.15 8.71 -9.63
C ILE A 223 -0.12 9.24 -10.31
N GLU A 224 -0.23 9.04 -11.62
CA GLU A 224 -1.42 9.42 -12.38
C GLU A 224 -2.67 8.70 -11.83
N ASP A 225 -3.70 9.48 -11.46
CA ASP A 225 -4.97 8.97 -10.92
C ASP A 225 -5.66 7.97 -11.84
N ASN A 226 -5.51 8.16 -13.16
CA ASN A 226 -6.08 7.25 -14.15
C ASN A 226 -5.30 5.92 -14.14
N PRO A 227 -5.90 4.83 -13.64
CA PRO A 227 -5.18 3.56 -13.46
C PRO A 227 -4.79 2.93 -14.80
N VAL A 228 -5.48 3.29 -15.88
CA VAL A 228 -5.19 2.81 -17.23
C VAL A 228 -4.42 3.81 -18.08
N GLY A 229 -4.03 4.95 -17.51
CA GLY A 229 -3.25 6.00 -18.16
C GLY A 229 -1.88 5.52 -18.63
N ARG A 230 -1.26 6.31 -19.51
CA ARG A 230 0.09 6.01 -20.03
C ARG A 230 1.20 6.37 -19.02
N GLY A 231 0.85 6.99 -17.89
CA GLY A 231 1.79 7.33 -16.83
C GLY A 231 2.74 8.45 -17.23
N LYS A 232 2.29 9.43 -18.03
CA LYS A 232 3.12 10.57 -18.45
C LYS A 232 3.42 11.54 -17.31
N GLU A 233 2.49 11.64 -16.36
CA GLU A 233 2.60 12.50 -15.18
C GLU A 233 3.23 11.77 -13.97
N ASP A 234 3.52 10.47 -14.09
CA ASP A 234 4.17 9.71 -13.03
C ASP A 234 5.57 10.26 -12.79
N ALA A 235 5.94 10.42 -11.52
CA ALA A 235 7.27 10.84 -11.12
C ALA A 235 7.72 10.09 -9.88
N ALA A 236 9.00 9.70 -9.84
CA ALA A 236 9.60 9.05 -8.69
C ALA A 236 10.98 9.62 -8.39
N LEU A 237 11.35 9.64 -7.11
CA LEU A 237 12.67 9.97 -6.62
C LEU A 237 13.47 8.67 -6.45
N ILE A 238 14.61 8.58 -7.11
CA ILE A 238 15.63 7.57 -6.84
C ILE A 238 16.56 8.11 -5.77
N ILE A 239 16.85 7.26 -4.79
CA ILE A 239 17.76 7.51 -3.68
C ILE A 239 18.74 6.34 -3.61
N GLU A 240 20.00 6.59 -3.93
CA GLU A 240 21.08 5.63 -3.78
C GLU A 240 21.89 6.04 -2.55
N SER A 241 21.57 5.43 -1.42
CA SER A 241 22.19 5.73 -0.12
C SER A 241 21.91 4.60 0.84
N SER A 242 22.97 3.99 1.37
CA SER A 242 22.83 2.88 2.31
C SER A 242 22.14 3.28 3.63
N PRO A 243 22.52 4.40 4.29
CA PRO A 243 21.83 4.84 5.51
C PRO A 243 20.34 5.12 5.31
N PHE A 244 19.97 5.73 4.17
CA PHE A 244 18.56 5.97 3.86
C PHE A 244 17.80 4.68 3.60
N SER A 245 18.39 3.77 2.82
CA SER A 245 17.78 2.48 2.49
C SER A 245 17.54 1.64 3.75
N GLN A 246 18.50 1.60 4.68
CA GLN A 246 18.34 0.90 5.97
C GLN A 246 17.22 1.50 6.83
N ALA A 247 17.17 2.83 6.95
CA ALA A 247 16.08 3.49 7.70
C ALA A 247 14.71 3.20 7.06
N HIS A 248 14.65 3.19 5.73
CA HIS A 248 13.43 2.89 4.98
C HIS A 248 13.00 1.43 5.13
N LEU A 249 13.95 0.48 5.14
CA LEU A 249 13.67 -0.93 5.41
C LEU A 249 13.07 -1.16 6.79
N HIS A 250 13.56 -0.48 7.84
CA HIS A 250 12.97 -0.62 9.18
C HIS A 250 11.50 -0.20 9.22
N LEU A 251 11.13 0.85 8.49
CA LEU A 251 9.74 1.27 8.34
C LEU A 251 8.92 0.20 7.61
N ILE A 252 9.46 -0.33 6.52
CA ILE A 252 8.82 -1.38 5.73
C ILE A 252 8.62 -2.65 6.56
N ASP A 253 9.60 -3.05 7.37
CA ASP A 253 9.51 -4.24 8.21
C ASP A 253 8.40 -4.09 9.26
N ALA A 254 8.24 -2.91 9.84
CA ALA A 254 7.11 -2.63 10.74
C ALA A 254 5.75 -2.77 10.02
N ILE A 255 5.64 -2.25 8.80
CA ILE A 255 4.43 -2.39 7.97
C ILE A 255 4.20 -3.86 7.57
N TRP A 256 5.26 -4.57 7.17
CA TRP A 256 5.21 -5.97 6.77
C TRP A 256 4.70 -6.86 7.89
N GLU A 257 5.20 -6.64 9.11
CA GLU A 257 4.77 -7.35 10.30
C GLU A 257 3.33 -7.07 10.66
N ALA A 258 2.78 -5.88 10.35
CA ALA A 258 1.35 -5.56 10.54
C ALA A 258 0.45 -6.10 9.41
N ALA A 259 1.00 -6.23 8.19
CA ALA A 259 0.27 -6.58 6.98
C ALA A 259 -0.27 -8.03 6.97
N VAL A 260 -1.33 -8.24 6.19
CA VAL A 260 -2.12 -9.48 6.12
C VAL A 260 -1.74 -10.28 4.88
N PRO A 261 -1.42 -11.58 4.97
CA PRO A 261 -1.13 -12.41 3.79
C PRO A 261 -2.23 -12.37 2.72
N LEU A 262 -1.83 -12.40 1.43
CA LEU A 262 -2.73 -12.31 0.29
C LEU A 262 -3.90 -13.30 0.35
N GLU A 263 -3.64 -14.57 0.68
CA GLU A 263 -4.70 -15.59 0.72
C GLU A 263 -5.77 -15.28 1.79
N THR A 264 -5.35 -14.82 2.97
CA THR A 264 -6.26 -14.37 4.03
C THR A 264 -7.02 -13.11 3.63
N ALA A 265 -6.35 -12.18 2.95
CA ALA A 265 -6.96 -10.94 2.51
C ALA A 265 -7.91 -11.14 1.31
N ARG A 266 -7.64 -12.09 0.41
CA ARG A 266 -8.52 -12.46 -0.71
C ARG A 266 -9.90 -12.84 -0.21
N ALA A 267 -9.99 -13.69 0.81
CA ALA A 267 -11.26 -14.06 1.44
C ALA A 267 -12.08 -12.83 1.87
N ARG A 268 -11.45 -11.75 2.34
CA ARG A 268 -12.16 -10.50 2.69
C ARG A 268 -12.84 -9.85 1.51
N PHE A 269 -12.16 -9.79 0.37
CA PHE A 269 -12.65 -9.11 -0.82
C PHE A 269 -13.53 -9.99 -1.71
N THR A 270 -13.44 -11.32 -1.63
CA THR A 270 -14.31 -12.25 -2.36
C THR A 270 -15.50 -12.79 -1.56
N GLU A 271 -15.37 -12.97 -0.24
CA GLU A 271 -16.36 -13.67 0.60
C GLU A 271 -17.09 -12.76 1.59
N ASN A 272 -16.77 -11.46 1.63
CA ASN A 272 -17.33 -10.50 2.58
C ASN A 272 -17.16 -10.87 4.06
N GLN A 273 -16.13 -11.65 4.41
CA GLN A 273 -15.84 -12.04 5.79
C GLN A 273 -14.53 -11.42 6.23
N ILE A 274 -14.48 -10.89 7.45
CA ILE A 274 -13.27 -10.28 7.95
C ILE A 274 -12.45 -11.37 8.66
N ASN A 275 -11.36 -11.85 8.06
CA ASN A 275 -10.56 -12.98 8.59
C ASN A 275 -9.18 -12.58 9.15
N ASP A 276 -9.06 -11.45 9.86
CA ASP A 276 -7.81 -11.01 10.51
C ASP A 276 -7.43 -11.95 11.65
N PRO A 277 -6.16 -12.38 11.75
CA PRO A 277 -5.68 -13.05 12.95
C PRO A 277 -5.73 -12.07 14.12
N LEU A 278 -6.35 -12.48 15.23
CA LEU A 278 -6.36 -11.71 16.47
C LEU A 278 -4.94 -11.64 17.04
N ARG A 279 -4.38 -10.44 17.16
CA ARG A 279 -3.09 -10.23 17.84
C ARG A 279 -3.32 -10.05 19.32
N LEU A 280 -2.75 -10.95 20.11
CA LEU A 280 -2.86 -10.93 21.56
C LEU A 280 -1.67 -10.14 22.12
N THR A 281 -1.93 -8.95 22.67
CA THR A 281 -0.91 -8.19 23.41
C THR A 281 -0.80 -8.74 24.82
N ILE A 282 0.29 -9.44 25.11
CA ILE A 282 0.53 -10.04 26.42
C ILE A 282 1.17 -8.97 27.32
N GLY A 283 0.34 -8.25 28.09
CA GLY A 283 0.74 -7.36 29.18
C GLY A 283 1.61 -6.13 28.81
N GLU A 284 1.58 -5.11 29.67
CA GLU A 284 2.58 -4.04 29.68
C GLU A 284 3.53 -4.27 30.87
N GLY A 285 4.84 -4.17 30.66
CA GLY A 285 5.86 -4.27 31.72
C GLY A 285 6.82 -5.46 31.59
N SER A 286 7.64 -5.68 32.62
CA SER A 286 8.65 -6.76 32.63
C SER A 286 8.01 -8.09 32.98
N PHE A 287 7.99 -9.02 32.02
CA PHE A 287 7.58 -10.41 32.23
C PHE A 287 8.34 -11.06 33.40
N LEU A 288 9.63 -10.78 33.52
CA LEU A 288 10.45 -11.32 34.61
C LEU A 288 9.94 -10.84 35.98
N LYS A 289 9.51 -9.57 36.08
CA LYS A 289 8.93 -9.01 37.32
C LYS A 289 7.57 -9.61 37.62
N ASN A 290 6.72 -9.80 36.61
CA ASN A 290 5.40 -10.40 36.79
C ASN A 290 5.52 -11.86 37.26
N VAL A 291 6.42 -12.61 36.62
CA VAL A 291 6.73 -13.99 37.01
C VAL A 291 7.41 -14.04 38.38
N SER A 292 8.32 -13.12 38.71
CA SER A 292 8.97 -13.11 40.03
C SER A 292 7.99 -12.85 41.16
N VAL A 293 7.09 -11.87 41.00
CA VAL A 293 6.01 -11.58 41.95
C VAL A 293 5.08 -12.79 42.10
N ALA A 294 4.70 -13.42 40.97
CA ALA A 294 3.90 -14.64 40.99
C ALA A 294 4.59 -15.78 41.76
N LEU A 295 5.91 -15.88 41.61
CA LEU A 295 6.77 -16.87 42.27
C LEU A 295 7.08 -16.55 43.75
N GLY A 296 6.59 -15.43 44.28
CA GLY A 296 6.87 -14.98 45.65
C GLY A 296 8.29 -14.45 45.84
N PHE A 297 8.94 -14.00 44.75
CA PHE A 297 10.29 -13.45 44.74
C PHE A 297 10.23 -11.92 44.61
N ASP A 298 10.68 -11.24 45.65
CA ASP A 298 10.73 -9.79 45.84
C ASP A 298 11.92 -9.10 45.14
N GLY A 299 12.79 -9.87 44.49
CA GLY A 299 13.86 -9.33 43.64
C GLY A 299 15.16 -9.03 44.38
N GLU A 300 15.19 -9.17 45.70
CA GLU A 300 16.41 -9.03 46.50
C GLU A 300 17.08 -10.39 46.65
N LEU A 301 18.22 -10.57 45.97
CA LEU A 301 19.15 -11.65 46.29
C LEU A 301 19.83 -11.31 47.64
N PRO A 302 20.06 -12.29 48.53
CA PRO A 302 20.81 -12.05 49.76
C PRO A 302 22.16 -11.39 49.42
N ASN A 303 22.48 -10.27 50.06
CA ASN A 303 23.72 -9.51 49.83
C ASN A 303 24.99 -10.23 50.33
N GLU A 304 24.81 -11.32 51.09
CA GLU A 304 25.90 -12.18 51.56
C GLU A 304 25.71 -13.58 50.96
N ASP A 305 26.81 -14.15 50.42
CA ASP A 305 26.85 -15.54 49.99
C ASP A 305 26.44 -16.43 51.16
N THR A 306 25.23 -16.97 51.08
CA THR A 306 24.76 -17.96 52.04
C THR A 306 25.67 -19.18 51.91
N PRO A 307 26.25 -19.69 53.01
CA PRO A 307 27.08 -20.89 52.95
C PRO A 307 26.32 -22.02 52.27
N PHE A 308 26.99 -22.76 51.38
CA PHE A 308 26.38 -23.87 50.67
C PHE A 308 25.80 -24.88 51.66
N ASP A 309 24.47 -24.91 51.74
CA ASP A 309 23.70 -25.87 52.53
C ASP A 309 23.25 -27.02 51.61
N PRO A 310 23.84 -28.22 51.72
CA PRO A 310 23.47 -29.38 50.92
C PRO A 310 22.00 -29.76 51.09
N ASP A 311 21.45 -29.61 52.30
CA ASP A 311 20.08 -30.02 52.60
C ASP A 311 19.07 -29.04 51.94
N ALA A 312 19.36 -27.74 51.97
CA ALA A 312 18.58 -26.73 51.25
C ALA A 312 18.66 -26.90 49.72
N PHE A 313 19.84 -27.26 49.19
CA PHE A 313 20.04 -27.54 47.76
C PHE A 313 19.22 -28.76 47.30
N PHE A 314 19.22 -29.84 48.08
CA PHE A 314 18.42 -31.03 47.78
C PHE A 314 16.90 -30.81 47.97
N ALA A 315 16.49 -29.92 48.88
CA ALA A 315 15.10 -29.51 49.07
C ALA A 315 14.59 -28.65 47.90
N ALA A 316 15.35 -27.63 47.49
CA ALA A 316 15.01 -26.74 46.38
C ALA A 316 14.89 -27.47 45.02
N GLY A 317 15.67 -28.54 44.82
CA GLY A 317 15.60 -29.37 43.61
C GLY A 317 14.39 -30.31 43.55
N LYS A 318 13.68 -30.53 44.67
CA LYS A 318 12.52 -31.45 44.76
C LYS A 318 11.19 -30.75 44.97
N GLU A 319 11.20 -29.54 45.51
CA GLU A 319 9.99 -28.77 45.73
C GLU A 319 9.66 -27.92 44.49
N VAL A 320 8.60 -28.31 43.78
CA VAL A 320 7.94 -27.39 42.86
C VAL A 320 7.50 -26.19 43.71
N ASN A 321 8.11 -25.02 43.48
CA ASN A 321 7.77 -23.76 44.14
C ASN A 321 6.24 -23.69 44.28
N GLU A 322 5.73 -23.44 45.50
CA GLU A 322 4.28 -23.39 45.78
C GLU A 322 3.54 -22.50 44.78
N ALA A 323 4.18 -21.42 44.31
CA ALA A 323 3.66 -20.58 43.26
C ALA A 323 3.48 -21.29 41.91
N ARG A 324 4.42 -22.16 41.53
CA ARG A 324 4.30 -22.96 40.30
C ARG A 324 3.23 -24.03 40.43
N LYS A 325 3.03 -24.60 41.62
CA LYS A 325 1.85 -25.46 41.90
C LYS A 325 0.55 -24.68 41.73
N ARG A 326 0.45 -23.48 42.33
CA ARG A 326 -0.71 -22.59 42.19
C ARG A 326 -1.00 -22.21 40.73
N LEU A 327 0.03 -21.90 39.93
CA LEU A 327 -0.12 -21.65 38.49
C LEU A 327 -0.60 -22.90 37.71
N THR A 328 -0.21 -24.10 38.16
CA THR A 328 -0.59 -25.38 37.51
C THR A 328 -2.02 -25.83 37.87
N GLU A 329 -2.64 -25.25 38.91
CA GLU A 329 -4.04 -25.53 39.30
C GLU A 329 -5.08 -25.08 38.26
N GLY A 330 -4.67 -24.39 37.19
CA GLY A 330 -5.52 -24.15 36.01
C GLY A 330 -6.62 -23.10 36.20
N LYS A 331 -6.55 -22.29 37.26
CA LYS A 331 -7.51 -21.20 37.50
C LYS A 331 -7.35 -20.05 36.51
N LEU A 332 -8.45 -19.45 36.05
CA LEU A 332 -8.43 -18.32 35.12
C LEU A 332 -7.75 -17.09 35.72
N SER A 333 -7.85 -16.88 37.03
CA SER A 333 -7.11 -15.83 37.76
C SER A 333 -5.59 -15.92 37.61
N ASN A 334 -5.02 -17.11 37.38
CA ASN A 334 -3.58 -17.29 37.16
C ASN A 334 -3.11 -16.72 35.81
N LEU A 335 -3.98 -16.68 34.79
CA LEU A 335 -3.63 -16.08 33.50
C LEU A 335 -3.46 -14.55 33.65
N LYS A 336 -4.26 -13.93 34.52
CA LYS A 336 -4.10 -12.51 34.87
C LYS A 336 -2.75 -12.21 35.51
N VAL A 337 -2.24 -13.13 36.33
CA VAL A 337 -0.90 -13.04 36.96
C VAL A 337 0.22 -13.10 35.90
N LEU A 338 0.01 -13.83 34.80
CA LEU A 338 0.92 -13.88 33.66
C LEU A 338 0.79 -12.67 32.71
N GLY A 339 -0.03 -11.68 33.06
CA GLY A 339 -0.27 -10.49 32.24
C GLY A 339 -1.30 -10.68 31.13
N ILE A 340 -2.07 -11.78 31.14
CA ILE A 340 -3.14 -12.05 30.18
C ILE A 340 -4.47 -11.56 30.78
N ASP A 341 -4.98 -10.44 30.28
CA ASP A 341 -6.29 -9.90 30.66
C ASP A 341 -7.39 -10.49 29.76
N LEU A 342 -8.04 -11.55 30.25
CA LEU A 342 -9.14 -12.25 29.57
C LEU A 342 -10.33 -11.32 29.27
N GLY A 343 -10.60 -10.31 30.11
CA GLY A 343 -11.68 -9.36 29.88
C GLY A 343 -11.42 -8.51 28.65
N ARG A 344 -10.23 -7.93 28.55
CA ARG A 344 -9.79 -7.19 27.35
C ARG A 344 -9.78 -8.06 26.10
N MET A 345 -9.31 -9.31 26.21
CA MET A 345 -9.29 -10.26 25.10
C MET A 345 -10.70 -10.56 24.59
N LEU A 346 -11.62 -10.93 25.49
CA LEU A 346 -13.01 -11.22 25.14
C LEU A 346 -13.70 -9.99 24.56
N ARG A 347 -13.43 -8.80 25.09
CA ARG A 347 -13.92 -7.54 24.53
C ARG A 347 -13.40 -7.26 23.11
N GLN A 348 -12.14 -7.58 22.82
CA GLN A 348 -11.59 -7.46 21.47
C GLN A 348 -12.25 -8.44 20.49
N ILE A 349 -12.49 -9.67 20.94
CA ILE A 349 -13.24 -10.68 20.17
C ILE A 349 -14.67 -10.18 19.91
N GLY A 350 -15.34 -9.67 20.93
CA GLY A 350 -16.67 -9.08 20.81
C GLY A 350 -16.69 -7.95 19.79
N ASN A 351 -15.79 -6.97 19.94
CA ASN A 351 -15.63 -5.85 18.99
C ASN A 351 -15.43 -6.32 17.56
N ARG A 352 -14.71 -7.43 17.36
CA ARG A 352 -14.51 -8.01 16.04
C ARG A 352 -15.80 -8.60 15.47
N VAL A 353 -16.50 -9.42 16.26
CA VAL A 353 -17.79 -9.99 15.87
C VAL A 353 -18.79 -8.86 15.55
N GLY A 354 -18.84 -7.81 16.36
CA GLY A 354 -19.66 -6.62 16.09
C GLY A 354 -19.35 -5.95 14.76
N ARG A 355 -18.07 -5.75 14.43
CA ARG A 355 -17.64 -5.21 13.13
C ARG A 355 -18.09 -6.08 11.96
N GLU A 356 -18.01 -7.40 12.10
CA GLU A 356 -18.42 -8.35 11.06
C GLU A 356 -19.92 -8.32 10.84
N ILE A 357 -20.72 -8.24 11.91
CA ILE A 357 -22.18 -8.08 11.79
C ILE A 357 -22.50 -6.75 11.11
N ALA A 358 -21.86 -5.65 11.52
CA ALA A 358 -22.08 -4.36 10.87
C ALA A 358 -21.69 -4.37 9.38
N PHE A 359 -20.64 -5.11 9.03
CA PHE A 359 -20.18 -5.27 7.66
C PHE A 359 -21.11 -6.15 6.80
N SER A 360 -21.74 -7.16 7.39
CA SER A 360 -22.71 -8.01 6.68
C SER A 360 -24.02 -7.25 6.40
N LEU A 361 -24.43 -6.37 7.31
CA LEU A 361 -25.61 -5.50 7.21
C LEU A 361 -25.36 -4.19 6.44
N ARG A 362 -24.21 -4.03 5.79
CA ARG A 362 -23.82 -2.76 5.15
C ARG A 362 -24.71 -2.32 3.98
N SER A 363 -25.54 -3.22 3.45
CA SER A 363 -26.50 -2.90 2.38
C SER A 363 -27.70 -2.08 2.87
N ILE A 364 -27.89 -2.00 4.19
CA ILE A 364 -28.96 -1.22 4.80
C ILE A 364 -28.49 0.23 4.92
N ASP A 365 -29.16 1.14 4.21
CA ASP A 365 -28.80 2.56 4.20
C ASP A 365 -29.34 3.30 5.44
N ASN A 366 -30.47 2.87 6.00
CA ASN A 366 -31.12 3.51 7.14
C ASN A 366 -30.57 3.01 8.48
N ASP A 367 -30.17 3.92 9.36
CA ASP A 367 -29.61 3.59 10.67
C ASP A 367 -30.60 2.92 11.62
N ILE A 368 -31.89 3.26 11.53
CA ILE A 368 -32.93 2.63 12.36
C ILE A 368 -33.15 1.18 11.90
N GLU A 369 -33.26 0.96 10.60
CA GLU A 369 -33.41 -0.39 10.02
C GLU A 369 -32.18 -1.27 10.32
N PHE A 370 -30.98 -0.67 10.34
CA PHE A 370 -29.78 -1.35 10.81
C PHE A 370 -29.87 -1.78 12.28
N LEU A 371 -30.38 -0.91 13.15
CA LEU A 371 -30.55 -1.22 14.57
C LEU A 371 -31.65 -2.26 14.81
N ASP A 372 -32.72 -2.23 14.03
CA ASP A 372 -33.79 -3.24 14.09
C ASP A 372 -33.25 -4.63 13.75
N GLU A 373 -32.49 -4.77 12.66
CA GLU A 373 -31.84 -6.04 12.30
C GLU A 373 -30.79 -6.48 13.33
N MET A 374 -30.07 -5.54 13.94
CA MET A 374 -29.15 -5.82 15.04
C MET A 374 -29.89 -6.32 16.29
N MET A 375 -31.04 -5.73 16.63
CA MET A 375 -31.89 -6.15 17.75
C MET A 375 -32.42 -7.57 17.52
N ASP A 376 -32.93 -7.85 16.32
CA ASP A 376 -33.42 -9.18 15.94
C ASP A 376 -32.29 -10.23 16.02
N TRP A 377 -31.09 -9.88 15.54
CA TRP A 377 -29.92 -10.76 15.66
C TRP A 377 -29.54 -11.00 17.13
N TRP A 378 -29.55 -9.94 17.96
CA TRP A 378 -29.21 -9.99 19.38
C TRP A 378 -30.16 -10.87 20.19
N GLU A 379 -31.47 -10.72 19.96
CA GLU A 379 -32.51 -11.52 20.60
C GLU A 379 -32.47 -12.96 20.10
N HIS A 380 -32.30 -13.18 18.79
CA HIS A 380 -32.19 -14.53 18.21
C HIS A 380 -30.98 -15.30 18.74
N ALA A 381 -29.85 -14.61 18.95
CA ALA A 381 -28.65 -15.18 19.55
C ALA A 381 -28.80 -15.45 21.06
N GLY A 382 -29.87 -14.95 21.69
CA GLY A 382 -30.14 -15.13 23.12
C GLY A 382 -29.15 -14.40 24.01
N LEU A 383 -28.59 -13.28 23.56
CA LEU A 383 -27.56 -12.51 24.28
C LEU A 383 -28.18 -11.53 25.30
N GLY A 384 -29.42 -11.13 25.08
CA GLY A 384 -30.20 -10.31 26.01
C GLY A 384 -31.21 -9.44 25.28
N MET A 385 -31.44 -8.25 25.82
CA MET A 385 -32.36 -7.27 25.26
C MET A 385 -31.58 -6.05 24.78
N LEU A 386 -31.90 -5.56 23.59
CA LEU A 386 -31.36 -4.31 23.07
C LEU A 386 -32.52 -3.38 22.74
N GLN A 387 -32.41 -2.13 23.16
CA GLN A 387 -33.42 -1.10 22.93
C GLN A 387 -32.72 0.20 22.55
N TYR A 388 -33.41 1.10 21.88
CA TYR A 388 -32.93 2.46 21.67
C TYR A 388 -33.94 3.48 22.17
N ASP A 389 -33.46 4.61 22.67
CA ASP A 389 -34.28 5.74 23.10
C ASP A 389 -33.60 7.06 22.69
N VAL A 390 -34.37 8.15 22.66
CA VAL A 390 -34.00 9.45 22.08
C VAL A 390 -33.99 10.57 23.12
N ASP A 391 -34.49 10.34 24.35
CA ASP A 391 -34.58 11.38 25.39
C ASP A 391 -33.52 11.18 26.49
N PRO A 392 -32.61 12.15 26.77
CA PRO A 392 -32.42 13.47 26.15
C PRO A 392 -31.49 13.47 24.91
N GLN A 393 -30.86 12.33 24.58
CA GLN A 393 -30.04 12.11 23.38
C GLN A 393 -30.23 10.67 22.89
N PHE A 394 -29.95 10.42 21.60
CA PHE A 394 -30.02 9.08 21.04
C PHE A 394 -29.04 8.14 21.74
N HIS A 395 -29.56 7.04 22.29
CA HIS A 395 -28.76 6.05 22.99
C HIS A 395 -29.31 4.64 22.82
N VAL A 396 -28.40 3.66 22.87
CA VAL A 396 -28.73 2.25 22.83
C VAL A 396 -28.60 1.69 24.25
N ILE A 397 -29.68 1.12 24.78
CA ILE A 397 -29.75 0.46 26.07
C ILE A 397 -29.46 -1.03 25.87
N VAL A 398 -28.50 -1.55 26.63
CA VAL A 398 -28.04 -2.94 26.56
C VAL A 398 -28.40 -3.66 27.85
N GLY A 399 -29.19 -4.72 27.71
CA GLY A 399 -29.43 -5.73 28.73
C GLY A 399 -28.75 -7.05 28.35
N LEU A 400 -28.13 -7.72 29.32
CA LEU A 400 -27.44 -8.99 29.11
C LEU A 400 -28.11 -10.12 29.90
N ASN A 401 -28.19 -11.29 29.27
CA ASN A 401 -28.56 -12.53 29.96
C ASN A 401 -27.46 -13.00 30.93
N HIS A 402 -26.20 -12.63 30.69
CA HIS A 402 -25.06 -12.91 31.56
C HIS A 402 -24.52 -11.61 32.17
N PRO A 403 -25.07 -11.12 33.30
CA PRO A 403 -24.58 -9.90 33.93
C PRO A 403 -23.19 -10.07 34.56
N PRO A 404 -22.47 -8.97 34.83
CA PRO A 404 -21.16 -9.00 35.46
C PRO A 404 -21.16 -9.73 36.80
N VAL A 405 -20.23 -10.68 36.97
CA VAL A 405 -20.08 -11.46 38.21
C VAL A 405 -18.79 -11.02 38.92
N SER A 406 -18.82 -10.91 40.25
CA SER A 406 -17.65 -10.53 41.05
C SER A 406 -16.63 -11.67 41.28
N ASP A 407 -16.86 -12.85 40.71
CA ASP A 407 -15.98 -14.01 40.84
C ASP A 407 -14.74 -13.85 39.93
N PRO A 408 -13.52 -13.74 40.47
CA PRO A 408 -12.30 -13.56 39.70
C PRO A 408 -11.91 -14.80 38.87
N ASP A 409 -12.51 -15.96 39.14
CA ASP A 409 -12.31 -17.18 38.36
C ASP A 409 -13.44 -17.42 37.33
N ALA A 410 -14.47 -16.57 37.27
CA ALA A 410 -15.48 -16.64 36.23
C ALA A 410 -14.95 -16.06 34.91
N LEU A 411 -15.29 -16.70 33.79
CA LEU A 411 -14.97 -16.19 32.46
C LEU A 411 -15.85 -14.95 32.18
N PRO A 412 -15.26 -13.77 31.89
CA PRO A 412 -16.04 -12.54 31.75
C PRO A 412 -16.71 -12.44 30.37
N MET A 413 -17.66 -13.33 30.10
CA MET A 413 -18.40 -13.39 28.82
C MET A 413 -19.17 -12.10 28.53
N TRP A 414 -19.60 -11.39 29.58
CA TRP A 414 -20.25 -10.09 29.45
C TRP A 414 -19.38 -9.04 28.76
N GLU A 415 -18.04 -9.12 28.85
CA GLU A 415 -17.14 -8.22 28.12
C GLU A 415 -17.15 -8.51 26.61
N MET A 416 -17.31 -9.77 26.21
CA MET A 416 -17.48 -10.15 24.81
C MET A 416 -18.81 -9.63 24.29
N ASP A 417 -19.90 -9.92 25.01
CA ASP A 417 -21.26 -9.53 24.62
C ASP A 417 -21.34 -8.00 24.49
N ASP A 418 -20.87 -7.25 25.49
CA ASP A 418 -20.78 -5.79 25.42
C ASP A 418 -19.91 -5.30 24.25
N GLY A 419 -18.78 -5.98 24.01
CA GLY A 419 -17.89 -5.68 22.91
C GLY A 419 -18.54 -5.84 21.53
N ILE A 420 -19.47 -6.80 21.36
CA ILE A 420 -20.22 -6.97 20.09
C ILE A 420 -21.01 -5.70 19.77
N ILE A 421 -21.67 -5.12 20.76
CA ILE A 421 -22.44 -3.88 20.59
C ILE A 421 -21.51 -2.72 20.26
N GLU A 422 -20.44 -2.55 21.02
CA GLU A 422 -19.43 -1.49 20.78
C GLU A 422 -18.85 -1.59 19.35
N GLY A 423 -18.50 -2.79 18.91
CA GLY A 423 -17.93 -3.05 17.59
C GLY A 423 -18.90 -2.76 16.45
N ALA A 424 -20.16 -3.13 16.61
CA ALA A 424 -21.19 -2.88 15.61
C ALA A 424 -21.53 -1.38 15.48
N LEU A 425 -21.76 -0.72 16.61
CA LEU A 425 -22.10 0.71 16.64
C LEU A 425 -20.94 1.57 16.13
N SER A 426 -19.70 1.29 16.57
CA SER A 426 -18.52 2.03 16.09
C SER A 426 -18.39 1.92 14.58
N THR A 427 -18.48 0.72 14.01
CA THR A 427 -18.37 0.52 12.55
C THR A 427 -19.45 1.26 11.76
N ARG A 428 -20.68 1.32 12.29
CA ARG A 428 -21.80 1.98 11.63
C ARG A 428 -21.71 3.50 11.70
N PHE A 429 -21.52 4.05 12.90
CA PHE A 429 -21.73 5.47 13.19
C PHE A 429 -20.45 6.31 13.18
N THR A 430 -19.25 5.73 13.33
CA THR A 430 -17.98 6.52 13.30
C THR A 430 -17.43 6.78 11.89
N LYS A 431 -18.23 6.54 10.83
CA LYS A 431 -17.88 6.94 9.45
C LYS A 431 -17.74 8.47 9.31
N ASP A 432 -18.49 9.23 10.11
CA ASP A 432 -18.36 10.67 10.21
C ASP A 432 -17.42 11.05 11.36
N ALA A 433 -16.36 11.80 11.07
CA ALA A 433 -15.32 12.21 12.04
C ALA A 433 -15.83 13.00 13.26
N ASN A 434 -17.09 13.43 13.23
CA ASN A 434 -17.73 14.21 14.29
C ASN A 434 -18.62 13.37 15.20
N ILE A 435 -18.74 12.05 15.02
CA ILE A 435 -19.59 11.20 15.86
C ILE A 435 -18.73 10.49 16.90
N VAL A 436 -19.08 10.67 18.18
CA VAL A 436 -18.44 10.00 19.31
C VAL A 436 -19.47 9.09 19.97
N ILE A 437 -19.07 7.83 20.20
CA ILE A 437 -19.86 6.85 20.95
C ILE A 437 -19.28 6.79 22.35
N GLN A 438 -20.11 7.06 23.36
CA GLN A 438 -19.72 7.02 24.76
C GLN A 438 -20.53 5.96 25.49
N ARG A 439 -19.83 5.02 26.14
CA ARG A 439 -20.44 4.02 27.01
C ARG A 439 -20.60 4.57 28.43
N THR A 440 -21.80 4.48 28.99
CA THR A 440 -22.12 4.84 30.37
C THR A 440 -22.83 3.69 31.09
N GLU A 441 -22.78 3.68 32.43
CA GLU A 441 -23.53 2.70 33.23
C GLU A 441 -25.03 3.06 33.25
N GLY A 442 -25.88 2.03 33.13
CA GLY A 442 -27.33 2.14 33.24
C GLY A 442 -27.82 2.02 34.68
N GLU A 443 -29.02 1.46 34.87
CA GLU A 443 -29.62 1.28 36.20
C GLU A 443 -29.08 0.06 36.98
N GLY A 444 -28.25 -0.76 36.34
CA GLY A 444 -27.66 -1.95 36.94
C GLY A 444 -28.62 -3.14 37.05
N THR A 445 -29.79 -3.06 36.40
CA THR A 445 -30.72 -4.17 36.24
C THR A 445 -30.32 -5.03 35.03
N PRO A 446 -30.66 -6.33 34.98
CA PRO A 446 -30.27 -7.20 33.86
C PRO A 446 -30.71 -6.69 32.48
N ASP A 447 -31.82 -5.94 32.44
CA ASP A 447 -32.39 -5.37 31.21
C ASP A 447 -31.83 -3.98 30.87
N ASN A 448 -31.06 -3.36 31.77
CA ASN A 448 -30.53 -2.00 31.64
C ASN A 448 -29.16 -1.89 32.34
N LEU A 449 -28.15 -2.52 31.75
CA LEU A 449 -26.78 -2.56 32.28
C LEU A 449 -25.95 -1.38 31.77
N TRP A 450 -25.96 -1.13 30.47
CA TRP A 450 -25.14 -0.10 29.84
C TRP A 450 -25.90 0.71 28.81
N HIS A 451 -25.51 1.98 28.66
CA HIS A 451 -26.02 2.86 27.62
C HIS A 451 -24.87 3.27 26.69
N TYR A 452 -25.11 3.18 25.39
CA TYR A 452 -24.23 3.72 24.36
C TYR A 452 -24.83 5.03 23.84
N LEU A 453 -24.31 6.15 24.32
CA LEU A 453 -24.70 7.50 23.88
C LEU A 453 -24.01 7.80 22.55
N ILE A 454 -24.79 8.15 21.52
CA ILE A 454 -24.26 8.54 20.21
C ILE A 454 -24.49 10.04 20.03
N HIS A 455 -23.41 10.84 20.09
CA HIS A 455 -23.51 12.29 19.96
C HIS A 455 -22.58 12.84 18.88
N ARG A 456 -23.04 13.90 18.21
CA ARG A 456 -22.28 14.65 17.22
C ARG A 456 -21.51 15.76 17.93
N HIS A 457 -20.19 15.69 17.93
CA HIS A 457 -19.33 16.75 18.42
C HIS A 457 -19.44 17.97 17.48
N GLU A 458 -20.08 19.04 17.95
CA GLU A 458 -19.94 20.36 17.31
C GLU A 458 -18.58 20.93 17.71
N LEU A 459 -17.70 21.17 16.73
CA LEU A 459 -16.48 21.95 16.93
C LEU A 459 -16.90 23.39 17.27
N LYS A 460 -17.00 23.73 18.55
CA LYS A 460 -16.97 25.14 18.95
C LYS A 460 -15.56 25.65 18.67
N ALA A 461 -15.42 26.38 17.57
CA ALA A 461 -14.26 27.24 17.34
C ALA A 461 -14.13 28.17 18.55
N ILE A 462 -13.06 27.97 19.33
CA ILE A 462 -12.67 28.94 20.34
C ILE A 462 -12.05 30.09 19.56
N GLU A 463 -12.83 31.16 19.35
CA GLU A 463 -12.27 32.45 18.96
C GLU A 463 -11.36 32.90 20.10
N LEU A 464 -10.05 32.80 19.88
CA LEU A 464 -9.07 33.51 20.68
C LEU A 464 -9.29 35.01 20.42
N VAL A 465 -9.80 35.71 21.42
CA VAL A 465 -9.85 37.17 21.44
C VAL A 465 -8.42 37.66 21.69
N ASP A 466 -7.94 38.52 20.79
CA ASP A 466 -6.60 39.12 20.74
C ASP A 466 -6.07 39.67 22.08
#